data_AF-A0A9D4LDF6-F1
#
_entry.id   AF-A0A9D4LDF6-F1
#
_cell.length_a   1.000
_cell.length_b   1.000
_cell.length_c   1.000
_cell.angle_alpha   90.00
_cell.angle_beta   90.00
_cell.angle_gamma   90.00
#
_symmetry.space_group_name_H-M   'P 1'
#
loop_
_entity.id
_entity.type
_entity.pdbx_description
1 polymer ?
#
loop_
_entity_poly.entity_id
_entity_poly.type
_entity_poly.pdbx_seq_one_letter_code
_entity_poly.pdbx_strand_id
1 'polypeptide(L)'
;MSLLQGAVNLYTRQAIREFLSNTATSPNKNHVIIFHCEFSSERGPKMYRHLRSLDREVNADSYPKLNFPEMYLLEGGYKEFFQTQKVCLYAF
;
A
#
# COMPACT_ATOMS: atom_id res chain seq x y z
N MET A 1 6.19 13.67 9.45
CA MET A 1 5.21 14.59 8.84
C MET A 1 4.69 13.89 7.59
N SER A 2 3.50 13.28 7.66
CA SER A 2 2.85 12.76 6.45
C SER A 2 2.20 13.92 5.70
N LEU A 3 2.35 13.92 4.38
CA LEU A 3 1.93 15.02 3.51
C LEU A 3 0.42 15.01 3.24
N LEU A 4 -0.27 13.91 3.54
CA LEU A 4 -1.72 13.74 3.44
C LEU A 4 -2.30 13.45 4.82
N GLN A 5 -3.43 14.07 5.15
CA GLN A 5 -4.11 13.85 6.43
C GLN A 5 -4.48 12.37 6.59
N GLY A 6 -4.05 11.76 7.69
CA GLY A 6 -4.30 10.34 7.99
C GLY A 6 -3.37 9.35 7.26
N ALA A 7 -2.49 9.81 6.37
CA ALA A 7 -1.50 8.92 5.75
C ALA A 7 -0.41 8.51 6.75
N VAL A 8 0.02 7.25 6.67
CA VAL A 8 1.07 6.67 7.50
C VAL A 8 2.36 6.57 6.68
N ASN A 9 3.49 6.99 7.24
CA ASN A 9 4.79 6.93 6.58
C ASN A 9 5.47 5.56 6.78
N LEU A 10 5.22 4.62 5.87
CA LEU A 10 5.85 3.30 5.84
C LEU A 10 6.79 3.19 4.63
N TYR A 11 8.09 3.44 4.84
CA TYR A 11 9.07 3.49 3.75
C TYR A 11 10.17 2.41 3.83
N THR A 12 10.20 1.62 4.91
CA THR A 12 11.16 0.53 5.08
C THR A 12 10.48 -0.83 4.90
N ARG A 13 11.24 -1.82 4.43
CA ARG A 13 10.75 -3.21 4.29
C ARG A 13 10.30 -3.79 5.64
N GLN A 14 11.04 -3.49 6.70
CA GLN A 14 10.70 -3.91 8.05
C GLN A 14 9.36 -3.32 8.51
N ALA A 15 9.14 -2.02 8.29
CA ALA A 15 7.88 -1.37 8.67
C ALA A 15 6.67 -1.96 7.94
N ILE A 16 6.82 -2.33 6.66
CA ILE A 16 5.76 -3.03 5.90
C ILE A 16 5.49 -4.43 6.47
N ARG A 17 6.53 -5.16 6.88
CA ARG A 17 6.38 -6.48 7.49
C ARG A 17 5.64 -6.39 8.83
N GLU A 18 6.02 -5.44 9.68
CA GLU A 18 5.35 -5.18 10.96
C GLU A 18 3.89 -4.72 10.76
N PHE A 19 3.64 -3.89 9.74
CA PHE A 19 2.28 -3.52 9.36
C PHE A 19 1.42 -4.74 8.97
N LEU A 20 1.96 -5.64 8.13
CA LEU A 20 1.25 -6.85 7.73
C LEU A 20 0.93 -7.74 8.93
N SER A 21 1.89 -7.98 9.83
CA SER A 21 1.68 -8.82 11.02
C SER A 21 0.62 -8.24 11.96
N ASN A 22 0.62 -6.92 12.15
CA ASN A 22 -0.31 -6.25 13.07
C ASN A 22 -1.74 -6.19 12.53
N THR A 23 -1.91 -6.18 11.21
CA THR A 23 -3.22 -5.98 10.56
C THR A 23 -3.86 -7.30 10.15
N ALA A 24 -3.06 -8.33 9.83
CA ALA A 24 -3.51 -9.67 9.47
C ALA A 24 -4.35 -10.37 10.57
N THR A 25 -4.21 -9.93 11.83
CA THR A 25 -4.97 -10.46 12.97
C THR A 25 -6.43 -9.98 13.02
N SER A 26 -6.85 -9.12 12.09
CA SER A 26 -8.22 -8.59 12.02
C SER A 26 -9.01 -9.15 10.80
N PRO A 27 -9.58 -10.37 10.89
CA PRO A 27 -10.10 -11.13 9.75
C PRO A 27 -11.39 -10.59 9.09
N ASN A 28 -11.97 -9.49 9.57
CA ASN A 28 -13.29 -8.99 9.15
C ASN A 28 -13.27 -7.56 8.58
N LYS A 29 -12.13 -7.08 8.09
CA LYS A 29 -12.03 -5.74 7.49
C LYS A 29 -11.56 -5.83 6.05
N ASN A 30 -12.42 -5.40 5.13
CA ASN A 30 -12.06 -5.12 3.75
C ASN A 30 -11.19 -3.85 3.75
N HIS A 31 -9.89 -4.04 3.91
CA HIS A 31 -8.91 -2.96 3.90
C HIS A 31 -8.54 -2.61 2.46
N VAL A 32 -8.68 -1.33 2.11
CA VAL A 32 -8.12 -0.75 0.89
C VAL A 32 -6.81 -0.06 1.23
N ILE A 33 -5.72 -0.44 0.56
CA ILE A 33 -4.41 0.19 0.75
C ILE A 33 -4.07 1.06 -0.46
N ILE A 34 -3.77 2.32 -0.20
CA ILE A 34 -3.29 3.26 -1.23
C ILE A 34 -1.83 3.60 -0.96
N PHE A 35 -0.97 3.29 -1.93
CA PHE A 35 0.44 3.67 -1.92
C PHE A 35 0.62 5.00 -2.61
N HIS A 36 1.53 5.83 -2.10
CA HIS A 36 2.00 7.01 -2.81
C HIS A 36 3.45 7.32 -2.42
N CYS A 37 4.12 8.11 -3.25
CA CYS A 37 5.30 8.86 -2.80
C CYS A 37 5.20 10.29 -3.35
N GLU A 38 6.32 10.95 -3.64
CA GLU A 38 6.31 12.29 -4.21
C GLU A 38 5.74 12.30 -5.64
N PHE A 39 6.24 11.38 -6.48
CA PHE A 39 5.85 11.23 -7.90
C PHE A 39 5.20 9.88 -8.22
N SER A 40 5.10 8.98 -7.23
CA SER A 40 4.64 7.58 -7.38
C SER A 40 5.30 6.75 -8.50
N SER A 41 6.48 7.13 -9.00
CA SER A 41 7.16 6.41 -10.09
C SER A 41 8.03 5.24 -9.62
N GLU A 42 8.65 5.35 -8.44
CA GLU A 42 9.66 4.38 -7.97
C GLU A 42 9.34 3.81 -6.59
N ARG A 43 9.37 4.66 -5.56
CA ARG A 43 9.22 4.23 -4.16
C ARG A 43 7.85 3.61 -3.90
N GLY A 44 6.77 4.23 -4.39
CA GLY A 44 5.39 3.73 -4.28
C GLY A 44 5.23 2.33 -4.89
N PRO A 45 5.50 2.14 -6.19
CA PRO A 45 5.43 0.83 -6.84
C PRO A 45 6.34 -0.22 -6.19
N LYS A 46 7.53 0.16 -5.73
CA LYS A 46 8.46 -0.76 -5.04
C LYS A 46 7.86 -1.28 -3.73
N MET A 47 7.25 -0.41 -2.92
CA MET A 47 6.61 -0.81 -1.67
C MET A 47 5.31 -1.59 -1.90
N TYR A 48 4.53 -1.22 -2.93
CA TYR A 48 3.36 -1.98 -3.38
C TYR A 48 3.72 -3.44 -3.65
N ARG A 49 4.70 -3.67 -4.53
CA ARG A 49 5.12 -5.03 -4.93
C ARG A 49 5.67 -5.79 -3.73
N HIS A 50 6.39 -5.11 -2.85
CA HIS A 50 6.93 -5.73 -1.65
C HIS A 50 5.83 -6.22 -0.70
N LEU A 51 4.81 -5.40 -0.40
CA LEU A 51 3.71 -5.83 0.46
C LEU A 51 2.95 -7.00 -0.17
N ARG A 52 2.64 -6.93 -1.48
CA ARG A 52 1.94 -8.01 -2.18
C ARG A 52 2.73 -9.32 -2.14
N SER A 53 4.05 -9.26 -2.32
CA SER A 53 4.92 -10.43 -2.22
C SER A 53 4.88 -11.05 -0.82
N LEU A 54 4.95 -10.23 0.24
CA LEU A 54 4.89 -10.71 1.62
C LEU A 54 3.51 -11.30 1.94
N ASP A 55 2.43 -10.67 1.50
CA ASP A 55 1.06 -11.16 1.71
C ASP A 55 0.85 -12.53 1.04
N ARG A 56 1.41 -12.72 -0.16
CA ARG A 56 1.43 -14.02 -0.85
C ARG A 56 2.28 -15.06 -0.13
N GLU A 57 3.43 -14.67 0.43
CA GLU A 57 4.30 -15.56 1.19
C GLU A 57 3.59 -16.07 2.45
N VAL A 58 2.94 -15.17 3.20
CA VAL A 58 2.17 -15.53 4.41
C VAL A 58 0.96 -16.41 4.08
N ASN A 59 0.35 -16.22 2.92
CA ASN A 59 -0.82 -16.99 2.46
C ASN A 59 -0.47 -18.13 1.48
N ALA A 60 0.79 -18.58 1.43
CA ALA A 60 1.24 -19.56 0.43
C ALA A 60 0.40 -20.86 0.46
N ASP A 61 0.08 -21.36 1.65
CA ASP A 61 -0.70 -22.59 1.84
C ASP A 61 -2.21 -22.42 1.58
N SER A 62 -2.68 -21.18 1.38
CA SER A 62 -4.11 -20.84 1.19
C SER A 62 -4.36 -20.11 -0.12
N TYR A 63 -3.51 -20.30 -1.13
CA TYR A 63 -3.68 -19.68 -2.45
C TYR A 63 -5.10 -19.96 -3.00
N PRO A 64 -5.83 -18.94 -3.54
CA PRO A 64 -5.38 -17.59 -3.92
C PRO A 64 -5.62 -16.49 -2.87
N LYS A 65 -5.80 -16.82 -1.58
CA LYS A 65 -6.10 -15.86 -0.51
C LYS A 65 -5.06 -14.73 -0.43
N LEU A 66 -5.54 -13.54 -0.08
CA LEU A 66 -4.77 -12.33 0.25
C LEU A 66 -5.39 -11.69 1.48
N ASN A 67 -4.55 -11.10 2.33
CA ASN A 67 -5.02 -10.25 3.42
C ASN A 67 -5.45 -8.88 2.88
N PHE A 68 -4.78 -8.41 1.82
CA PHE A 68 -5.05 -7.13 1.16
C PHE A 68 -5.32 -7.32 -0.34
N PRO A 69 -6.52 -7.80 -0.70
CA PRO A 69 -6.90 -7.98 -2.10
C PRO A 69 -6.97 -6.65 -2.85
N GLU A 70 -7.39 -5.57 -2.19
CA GLU A 70 -7.55 -4.24 -2.79
C GLU A 70 -6.37 -3.32 -2.45
N MET A 71 -5.44 -3.20 -3.39
CA MET A 71 -4.28 -2.31 -3.28
C MET A 71 -4.17 -1.43 -4.53
N TYR A 72 -3.94 -0.14 -4.32
CA TYR A 72 -3.81 0.86 -5.37
C TYR A 72 -2.55 1.72 -5.20
N LEU A 73 -2.10 2.34 -6.28
CA LEU A 73 -1.09 3.39 -6.31
C LEU A 73 -1.75 4.69 -6.76
N LEU A 74 -1.51 5.78 -6.03
CA LEU A 74 -1.91 7.12 -6.43
C LEU A 74 -1.00 7.62 -7.56
N GLU A 75 -1.55 7.75 -8.76
CA GLU A 75 -0.86 8.31 -9.93
C GLU A 75 -0.35 9.72 -9.65
N GLY A 76 0.83 10.06 -10.17
CA GLY A 76 1.43 11.38 -10.00
C GLY A 76 1.92 11.70 -8.59
N GLY A 77 1.56 10.85 -7.61
CA GLY A 77 1.94 10.98 -6.22
C GLY A 77 1.39 12.24 -5.56
N TYR A 78 2.02 12.60 -4.44
CA TYR A 78 1.61 13.76 -3.66
C TYR A 78 1.69 15.06 -4.47
N LYS A 79 2.69 15.21 -5.34
CA LYS A 79 2.90 16.45 -6.11
C LYS A 79 1.68 16.76 -6.98
N GLU A 80 1.23 15.81 -7.79
CA GLU A 80 0.10 16.00 -8.69
C GLU A 80 -1.22 16.12 -7.93
N PHE A 81 -1.40 15.30 -6.89
CA PHE A 81 -2.56 15.41 -6.01
C PHE A 81 -2.65 16.81 -5.37
N PHE A 82 -1.55 17.35 -4.85
CA PHE A 82 -1.55 18.67 -4.23
C PHE A 82 -1.91 19.78 -5.23
N GLN A 83 -1.40 19.68 -6.46
CA GLN A 83 -1.64 20.66 -7.53
C GLN A 83 -3.07 20.62 -8.08
N THR A 84 -3.65 19.43 -8.22
CA THR A 84 -4.90 19.24 -8.96
C THR A 84 -6.10 18.86 -8.08
N GLN A 85 -5.84 18.38 -6.86
CA GLN A 85 -6.81 17.73 -5.95
C GLN A 85 -7.54 16.55 -6.59
N LYS A 86 -7.00 15.98 -7.68
CA LYS A 86 -7.56 14.80 -8.36
C LYS A 86 -6.99 13.52 -7.78
N VAL A 87 -7.85 12.53 -7.62
CA VAL A 87 -7.47 11.17 -7.21
C VAL A 87 -7.54 10.26 -8.43
N CYS A 88 -6.38 9.83 -8.92
CA CYS A 88 -6.25 8.81 -9.96
C CYS A 88 -5.54 7.60 -9.35
N LEU A 89 -6.21 6.44 -9.31
CA LEU A 89 -5.71 5.22 -8.67
C LEU A 89 -5.49 4.12 -9.70
N TYR A 90 -4.34 3.44 -9.64
CA TYR A 90 -4.07 2.24 -10.43
C TYR A 90 -3.77 1.02 -9.56
N ALA A 91 -4.28 -0.13 -9.99
CA ALA A 91 -3.90 -1.43 -9.45
C ALA A 91 -2.84 -2.09 -10.36
N PHE A 92 -1.91 -2.86 -9.78
CA PHE A 92 -0.93 -3.66 -10.50
C PHE A 92 -1.26 -5.16 -10.42
#